data_AF-A0ABD5YJ53-F1
#
_entry.id   AF-A0ABD5YJ53-F1
#
_cell.length_a   1.000
_cell.length_b   1.000
_cell.length_c   1.000
_cell.angle_alpha   90.00
_cell.angle_beta   90.00
_cell.angle_gamma   90.00
#
_symmetry.space_group_name_H-M   'P 1'
#
loop_
_entity.id
_entity.type
_entity.pdbx_description
1 polymer ?
#
loop_
_entity_poly.entity_id
_entity_poly.type
_entity_poly.pdbx_seq_one_letter_code
_entity_poly.pdbx_strand_id
1 'polypeptide(L)'
;MTEQVTGQKSNEPSSDEYDVVIIGGGASGLSAGVFTARYGFKTLILDRGASAIQRCYSIGNYLGFLAIDPTAFLKLARGHAQYEGCEIVDDLVVEVEESETESEAESRDRDRFQIKTQDGHELTAASVIAASAYNADYLSGLDEGSFHEAGTHPVECDEATGRTAIDGLYVAGWLSGSPHQVIICAGHGARVAKALIHDYRMNDGFWEEVAKYWDWQVEGGTYGDESWRKHIDDWIESTIPEDETVSEERRERITEAITTERLGFQLSDEERKQRTKDGQALIREHLLDANPMQTYK
;
A
#
# COMPACT_ATOMS: atom_id res chain seq x y z
N MET A 1 -25.76 16.22 -4.07
CA MET A 1 -24.81 17.34 -4.08
C MET A 1 -23.46 16.72 -4.35
N THR A 2 -23.01 16.80 -5.59
CA THR A 2 -21.79 16.16 -6.08
C THR A 2 -20.63 17.10 -5.79
N GLU A 3 -19.81 16.79 -4.78
CA GLU A 3 -18.53 17.46 -4.61
C GLU A 3 -17.63 17.11 -5.80
N GLN A 4 -17.23 18.15 -6.53
CA GLN A 4 -16.19 18.04 -7.52
C GLN A 4 -14.89 17.74 -6.76
N VAL A 5 -14.31 16.55 -6.98
CA VAL A 5 -12.92 16.29 -6.63
C VAL A 5 -12.07 17.09 -7.62
N THR A 6 -11.97 18.39 -7.38
CA THR A 6 -10.90 19.21 -7.94
C THR A 6 -9.67 18.86 -7.14
N GLY A 7 -8.77 18.06 -7.72
CA GLY A 7 -7.46 17.75 -7.16
C GLY A 7 -6.66 19.02 -6.91
N GLN A 8 -6.85 19.60 -5.74
CA GLN A 8 -5.95 20.58 -5.19
C GLN A 8 -4.76 19.77 -4.70
N LYS A 9 -3.64 19.84 -5.42
CA LYS A 9 -2.35 19.34 -4.93
C LYS A 9 -2.08 20.05 -3.60
N SER A 10 -2.34 19.40 -2.48
CA SER A 10 -1.69 19.80 -1.25
C SER A 10 -0.23 19.36 -1.39
N ASN A 11 0.67 20.32 -1.40
CA ASN A 11 2.10 20.05 -1.26
C ASN A 11 2.46 19.67 0.20
N GLU A 12 1.46 19.61 1.09
CA GLU A 12 1.62 19.39 2.52
C GLU A 12 0.76 18.18 2.92
N PRO A 13 1.25 17.34 3.87
CA PRO A 13 0.47 16.29 4.49
C PRO A 13 -0.79 16.85 5.17
N SER A 14 -1.91 16.16 5.02
CA SER A 14 -3.20 16.52 5.63
C SER A 14 -3.27 16.24 7.13
N SER A 15 -2.25 15.57 7.68
CA SER A 15 -2.14 15.14 9.06
C SER A 15 -0.69 14.85 9.43
N ASP A 16 -0.41 14.78 10.73
CA ASP A 16 0.90 14.36 11.23
C ASP A 16 0.96 12.84 11.47
N GLU A 17 -0.16 12.18 11.81
CA GLU A 17 -0.23 10.73 12.08
C GLU A 17 -0.81 9.91 10.90
N TYR A 18 -0.20 8.77 10.59
CA TYR A 18 -0.63 7.82 9.55
C TYR A 18 -0.56 6.36 10.01
N ASP A 19 -1.38 5.48 9.42
CA ASP A 19 -1.22 4.04 9.67
C ASP A 19 0.01 3.50 8.92
N VAL A 20 0.20 3.95 7.67
CA VAL A 20 1.30 3.53 6.81
C VAL A 20 1.91 4.72 6.08
N VAL A 21 3.24 4.88 6.21
CA VAL A 21 4.02 5.80 5.38
C VAL A 21 4.86 5.00 4.38
N ILE A 22 4.72 5.32 3.09
CA ILE A 22 5.44 4.69 1.99
C ILE A 22 6.44 5.69 1.43
N ILE A 23 7.72 5.31 1.44
CA ILE A 23 8.81 6.18 1.00
C ILE A 23 9.20 5.80 -0.43
N GLY A 24 8.75 6.59 -1.40
CA GLY A 24 9.05 6.46 -2.82
C GLY A 24 7.82 6.19 -3.70
N GLY A 25 7.53 7.09 -4.64
CA GLY A 25 6.43 6.98 -5.61
C GLY A 25 6.78 6.19 -6.88
N GLY A 26 7.59 5.14 -6.74
CA GLY A 26 7.89 4.20 -7.82
C GLY A 26 6.76 3.17 -8.03
N ALA A 27 6.95 2.23 -8.96
CA ALA A 27 5.94 1.18 -9.21
C ALA A 27 5.65 0.32 -7.98
N SER A 28 6.66 0.00 -7.16
CA SER A 28 6.48 -0.73 -5.90
C SER A 28 5.69 0.08 -4.86
N GLY A 29 6.11 1.31 -4.58
CA GLY A 29 5.46 2.15 -3.57
C GLY A 29 4.02 2.51 -3.93
N LEU A 30 3.75 2.88 -5.19
CA LEU A 30 2.40 3.18 -5.65
C LEU A 30 1.49 1.94 -5.61
N SER A 31 2.02 0.76 -5.97
CA SER A 31 1.26 -0.48 -5.86
C SER A 31 1.02 -0.88 -4.42
N ALA A 32 1.98 -0.68 -3.52
CA ALA A 32 1.79 -0.92 -2.10
C ALA A 32 0.68 0.00 -1.54
N GLY A 33 0.72 1.29 -1.92
CA GLY A 33 -0.27 2.28 -1.50
C GLY A 33 -1.70 1.91 -1.90
N VAL A 34 -1.90 1.45 -3.13
CA VAL A 34 -3.22 0.95 -3.58
C VAL A 34 -3.75 -0.12 -2.62
N PHE A 35 -2.94 -1.10 -2.24
CA PHE A 35 -3.39 -2.19 -1.37
C PHE A 35 -3.62 -1.74 0.08
N THR A 36 -2.76 -0.88 0.63
CA THR A 36 -2.92 -0.39 2.01
C THR A 36 -4.13 0.54 2.12
N ALA A 37 -4.34 1.44 1.15
CA ALA A 37 -5.51 2.31 1.12
C ALA A 37 -6.82 1.53 0.94
N ARG A 38 -6.83 0.50 0.07
CA ARG A 38 -8.00 -0.38 -0.10
C ARG A 38 -8.34 -1.21 1.12
N TYR A 39 -7.34 -1.54 1.94
CA TYR A 39 -7.57 -2.16 3.24
C TYR A 39 -8.21 -1.18 4.25
N GLY A 40 -8.13 0.13 3.99
CA GLY A 40 -8.67 1.18 4.85
C GLY A 40 -7.61 1.87 5.72
N PHE A 41 -6.32 1.60 5.50
CA PHE A 41 -5.26 2.33 6.19
C PHE A 41 -5.14 3.76 5.68
N LYS A 42 -4.99 4.71 6.60
CA LYS A 42 -4.58 6.07 6.29
C LYS A 42 -3.14 6.04 5.79
N THR A 43 -3.01 6.04 4.47
CA THR A 43 -1.75 5.80 3.76
C THR A 43 -1.22 7.10 3.17
N LEU A 44 0.03 7.43 3.50
CA LEU A 44 0.79 8.51 2.86
C LEU A 44 1.90 7.94 1.98
N ILE A 45 2.07 8.49 0.78
CA ILE A 45 3.22 8.24 -0.09
C ILE A 45 4.05 9.52 -0.18
N LEU A 46 5.31 9.46 0.25
CA LEU A 46 6.29 10.54 0.12
C LEU A 46 7.17 10.28 -1.11
N ASP A 47 7.09 11.15 -2.11
CA ASP A 47 7.77 10.97 -3.40
C ASP A 47 8.44 12.23 -3.93
N ARG A 48 9.78 12.30 -3.87
CA ARG A 48 10.57 13.39 -4.47
C ARG A 48 10.55 13.45 -6.01
N GLY A 49 9.81 12.57 -6.68
CA GLY A 49 9.63 12.57 -8.14
C GLY A 49 10.80 12.01 -8.96
N ALA A 50 11.83 11.46 -8.32
CA ALA A 50 13.04 10.94 -8.97
C ALA A 50 13.01 9.43 -9.26
N SER A 51 11.84 8.91 -9.68
CA SER A 51 11.65 7.48 -9.96
C SER A 51 12.60 6.96 -11.04
N ALA A 52 13.28 5.84 -10.76
CA ALA A 52 14.22 5.21 -11.69
C ALA A 52 13.59 4.83 -13.04
N ILE A 53 12.27 4.63 -13.07
CA ILE A 53 11.49 4.27 -14.25
C ILE A 53 11.59 5.37 -15.33
N GLN A 54 11.75 6.64 -14.94
CA GLN A 54 11.89 7.77 -15.86
C GLN A 54 13.14 7.72 -16.73
N ARG A 55 14.12 6.86 -16.41
CA ARG A 55 15.32 6.64 -17.26
C ARG A 55 15.03 5.73 -18.46
N CYS A 56 13.91 5.01 -18.44
CA CYS A 56 13.46 4.22 -19.57
C CYS A 56 13.00 5.18 -20.69
N TYR A 57 13.14 4.77 -21.95
CA TYR A 57 12.57 5.54 -23.07
C TYR A 57 11.11 5.14 -23.35
N SER A 58 10.77 3.87 -23.14
CA SER A 58 9.43 3.32 -23.35
C SER A 58 9.31 1.98 -22.61
N ILE A 59 8.26 1.81 -21.82
CA ILE A 59 7.99 0.56 -21.09
C ILE A 59 7.23 -0.37 -22.05
N GLY A 60 7.90 -1.41 -22.55
CA GLY A 60 7.32 -2.38 -23.50
C GLY A 60 7.00 -3.76 -22.91
N ASN A 61 7.18 -3.94 -21.60
CA ASN A 61 7.08 -5.23 -20.92
C ASN A 61 6.18 -5.19 -19.68
N TYR A 62 5.15 -4.33 -19.69
CA TYR A 62 4.12 -4.27 -18.66
C TYR A 62 2.80 -4.79 -19.21
N LEU A 63 2.39 -5.98 -18.75
CA LEU A 63 1.18 -6.66 -19.22
C LEU A 63 -0.04 -5.72 -19.17
N GLY A 64 -0.77 -5.62 -20.29
CA GLY A 64 -1.88 -4.68 -20.48
C GLY A 64 -1.52 -3.45 -21.30
N PHE A 65 -0.23 -3.10 -21.40
CA PHE A 65 0.28 -2.05 -22.27
C PHE A 65 1.24 -2.65 -23.32
N LEU A 66 0.97 -2.41 -24.61
CA LEU A 66 1.91 -2.77 -25.68
C LEU A 66 3.20 -1.95 -25.56
N ALA A 67 3.04 -0.66 -25.27
CA ALA A 67 4.10 0.28 -24.91
C ALA A 67 3.46 1.44 -24.13
N ILE A 68 4.20 2.01 -23.18
CA ILE A 68 3.77 3.21 -22.47
C ILE A 68 4.97 4.10 -22.11
N ASP A 69 4.78 5.41 -22.22
CA ASP A 69 5.73 6.41 -21.74
C ASP A 69 5.87 6.32 -20.20
N PRO A 70 7.10 6.32 -19.65
CA PRO A 70 7.34 6.24 -18.21
C PRO A 70 6.62 7.30 -17.37
N THR A 71 6.55 8.55 -17.85
CA THR A 71 5.87 9.62 -17.12
C THR A 71 4.36 9.40 -17.13
N ALA A 72 3.79 8.99 -18.27
CA ALA A 72 2.38 8.63 -18.33
C ALA A 72 2.04 7.45 -17.41
N PHE A 73 2.87 6.41 -17.38
CA PHE A 73 2.70 5.28 -16.45
C PHE A 73 2.67 5.74 -14.99
N LEU A 74 3.62 6.57 -14.56
CA LEU A 74 3.67 7.08 -13.19
C LEU A 74 2.45 7.95 -12.85
N LYS A 75 1.98 8.80 -13.78
CA LYS A 75 0.76 9.59 -13.58
C LYS A 75 -0.48 8.72 -13.40
N LEU A 76 -0.66 7.69 -14.23
CA LEU A 76 -1.74 6.73 -14.09
C LEU A 76 -1.67 5.98 -12.75
N ALA A 77 -0.48 5.52 -12.36
CA ALA A 77 -0.29 4.80 -11.11
C ALA A 77 -0.53 5.70 -9.87
N ARG A 78 -0.09 6.97 -9.92
CA ARG A 78 -0.38 7.97 -8.87
C ARG A 78 -1.87 8.26 -8.78
N GLY A 79 -2.53 8.49 -9.92
CA GLY A 79 -3.97 8.72 -9.96
C GLY A 79 -4.77 7.53 -9.41
N HIS A 80 -4.34 6.29 -9.67
CA HIS A 80 -4.96 5.10 -9.09
C HIS A 80 -4.77 5.04 -7.57
N ALA A 81 -3.55 5.24 -7.07
CA ALA A 81 -3.31 5.27 -5.62
C ALA A 81 -4.15 6.35 -4.92
N GLN A 82 -4.22 7.56 -5.49
CA GLN A 82 -5.06 8.65 -4.97
C GLN A 82 -6.56 8.31 -5.02
N TYR A 83 -7.02 7.68 -6.11
CA TYR A 83 -8.41 7.27 -6.27
C TYR A 83 -8.85 6.26 -5.20
N GLU A 84 -7.95 5.37 -4.78
CA GLU A 84 -8.21 4.41 -3.71
C GLU A 84 -8.04 5.00 -2.30
N GLY A 85 -7.55 6.24 -2.18
CA GLY A 85 -7.49 6.97 -0.91
C GLY A 85 -6.08 7.26 -0.38
N CYS A 86 -5.02 6.97 -1.15
CA CYS A 86 -3.68 7.42 -0.75
C CYS A 86 -3.56 8.94 -0.80
N GLU A 87 -2.96 9.51 0.24
CA GLU A 87 -2.35 10.82 0.13
C GLU A 87 -0.97 10.69 -0.53
N ILE A 88 -0.62 11.61 -1.42
CA ILE A 88 0.70 11.62 -2.06
C ILE A 88 1.27 13.03 -1.97
N VAL A 89 2.41 13.16 -1.29
CA VAL A 89 3.12 14.42 -1.09
C VAL A 89 4.47 14.34 -1.79
N ASP A 90 4.78 15.38 -2.56
CA ASP A 90 6.02 15.46 -3.34
C ASP A 90 7.17 15.97 -2.46
N ASP A 91 7.77 15.09 -1.65
CA ASP A 91 8.81 15.44 -0.68
C ASP A 91 9.86 14.31 -0.54
N LEU A 92 11.05 14.65 -0.05
CA LEU A 92 12.14 13.72 0.22
C LEU A 92 12.19 13.40 1.72
N VAL A 93 12.05 12.13 2.08
CA VAL A 93 12.38 11.69 3.45
C VAL A 93 13.89 11.78 3.67
N VAL A 94 14.27 12.42 4.76
CA VAL A 94 15.67 12.58 5.17
C VAL A 94 16.03 11.69 6.35
N GLU A 95 15.05 11.32 7.18
CA GLU A 95 15.28 10.57 8.41
C GLU A 95 14.02 9.80 8.84
N VAL A 96 14.23 8.59 9.35
CA VAL A 96 13.24 7.74 10.01
C VAL A 96 13.88 7.20 11.28
N GLU A 97 13.20 7.38 12.40
CA GLU A 97 13.63 6.96 13.73
C GLU A 97 12.50 6.18 14.42
N GLU A 98 12.85 5.33 15.40
CA GLU A 98 11.84 4.78 16.32
C GLU A 98 11.35 5.91 17.23
N SER A 99 10.04 5.95 17.46
CA SER A 99 9.46 6.93 18.37
C SER A 99 9.76 6.57 19.81
N GLU A 100 10.23 7.55 20.58
CA GLU A 100 10.50 7.40 22.01
C GLU A 100 9.23 7.43 22.90
N THR A 101 8.04 7.49 22.29
CA THR A 101 6.79 7.62 23.05
C THR A 101 6.47 6.29 23.74
N GLU A 102 6.72 6.20 25.05
CA GLU A 102 6.28 5.06 25.88
C GLU A 102 4.75 4.90 25.74
N SER A 103 4.32 3.98 24.88
CA SER A 103 2.90 3.70 24.69
C SER A 103 2.34 3.12 25.98
N GLU A 104 1.46 3.87 26.65
CA GLU A 104 0.54 3.28 27.62
C GLU A 104 -0.19 2.14 26.90
N ALA A 105 -0.15 0.93 27.46
CA ALA A 105 -0.45 -0.37 26.83
C ALA A 105 -1.84 -0.53 26.16
N GLU A 106 -2.64 0.52 26.07
CA GLU A 106 -3.96 0.57 25.42
C GLU A 106 -3.97 1.46 24.16
N SER A 107 -2.93 2.28 23.95
CA SER A 107 -2.69 2.97 22.69
C SER A 107 -2.00 1.97 21.75
N ARG A 108 -2.77 1.46 20.78
CA ARG A 108 -2.21 0.68 19.67
C ARG A 108 -1.04 1.49 19.11
N ASP A 109 0.06 0.80 18.88
CA ASP A 109 1.38 1.20 18.40
C ASP A 109 1.38 2.02 17.09
N ARG A 110 0.62 3.12 17.06
CA ARG A 110 0.32 3.94 15.89
C ARG A 110 1.39 4.97 15.58
N ASP A 111 2.27 5.22 16.54
CA ASP A 111 3.35 6.19 16.43
C ASP A 111 4.71 5.49 16.52
N ARG A 112 4.85 4.27 16.00
CA ARG A 112 6.11 3.50 16.08
C ARG A 112 7.30 4.23 15.44
N PHE A 113 7.07 4.89 14.32
CA PHE A 113 8.10 5.58 13.56
C PHE A 113 7.86 7.09 13.56
N GLN A 114 8.94 7.86 13.73
CA GLN A 114 8.97 9.28 13.40
C GLN A 114 9.66 9.46 12.04
N ILE A 115 9.06 10.24 11.14
CA ILE A 115 9.54 10.48 9.78
C ILE A 115 9.76 11.98 9.60
N LYS A 116 10.98 12.37 9.23
CA LYS A 116 11.32 13.77 8.89
C LYS A 116 11.58 13.91 7.41
N THR A 117 11.10 15.02 6.86
CA THR A 117 11.17 15.32 5.44
C THR A 117 12.05 16.55 5.14
N GLN A 118 12.46 16.70 3.89
CA GLN A 118 13.31 17.81 3.45
C GLN A 118 12.60 19.15 3.58
N ASP A 119 11.29 19.20 3.33
CA ASP A 119 10.50 20.42 3.45
C ASP A 119 10.10 20.74 4.90
N GLY A 120 10.50 19.90 5.88
CA GLY A 120 10.39 20.16 7.31
C GLY A 120 9.13 19.59 7.96
N HIS A 121 8.38 18.72 7.28
CA HIS A 121 7.31 17.96 7.91
C HIS A 121 7.88 16.89 8.84
N GLU A 122 7.29 16.78 10.03
CA GLU A 122 7.53 15.73 11.02
C GLU A 122 6.24 14.92 11.17
N LEU A 123 6.30 13.63 10.85
CA LEU A 123 5.15 12.74 10.76
C LEU A 123 5.37 11.51 11.63
N THR A 124 4.30 10.84 12.03
CA THR A 124 4.36 9.53 12.70
C THR A 124 3.63 8.45 11.91
N ALA A 125 4.10 7.21 12.05
CA ALA A 125 3.41 6.07 11.46
C ALA A 125 3.54 4.78 12.27
N ALA A 126 2.51 3.94 12.20
CA ALA A 126 2.54 2.59 12.76
C ALA A 126 3.48 1.68 11.96
N SER A 127 3.58 1.91 10.66
CA SER A 127 4.41 1.12 9.75
C SER A 127 5.00 1.95 8.63
N VAL A 128 6.20 1.55 8.19
CA VAL A 128 6.92 2.19 7.09
C VAL A 128 7.20 1.16 6.00
N ILE A 129 6.91 1.51 4.75
CA ILE A 129 7.37 0.76 3.56
C ILE A 129 8.44 1.57 2.83
N ALA A 130 9.69 1.15 2.94
CA ALA A 130 10.80 1.70 2.17
C ALA A 130 10.75 1.18 0.72
N ALA A 131 10.23 2.01 -0.19
CA ALA A 131 10.04 1.68 -1.61
C ALA A 131 10.89 2.56 -2.55
N SER A 132 11.94 3.17 -2.01
CA SER A 132 12.86 4.04 -2.73
C SER A 132 13.81 3.22 -3.62
N ALA A 133 14.48 3.91 -4.53
CA ALA A 133 15.55 3.32 -5.34
C ALA A 133 16.90 3.85 -4.87
N TYR A 134 17.93 3.01 -4.99
CA TYR A 134 19.35 3.34 -4.79
C TYR A 134 19.82 3.59 -3.35
N ASN A 135 19.04 4.23 -2.50
CA ASN A 135 19.50 4.70 -1.20
C ASN A 135 18.47 4.45 -0.08
N ALA A 136 18.97 4.02 1.08
CA ALA A 136 18.23 3.89 2.32
C ALA A 136 18.88 4.64 3.50
N ASP A 137 19.75 5.62 3.25
CA ASP A 137 20.43 6.42 4.28
C ASP A 137 19.46 7.01 5.31
N TYR A 138 18.23 7.34 4.90
CA TYR A 138 17.19 7.83 5.81
C TYR A 138 16.76 6.81 6.88
N LEU A 139 17.12 5.53 6.76
CA LEU A 139 16.86 4.48 7.75
C LEU A 139 18.03 4.28 8.74
N SER A 140 19.14 5.03 8.61
CA SER A 140 20.34 4.80 9.43
C SER A 140 20.10 4.97 10.93
N GLY A 141 19.08 5.75 11.33
CA GLY A 141 18.68 5.93 12.72
C GLY A 141 17.99 4.70 13.35
N LEU A 142 17.52 3.75 12.53
CA LEU A 142 16.83 2.55 13.01
C LEU A 142 17.78 1.38 13.29
N ASP A 143 18.88 1.27 12.53
CA ASP A 143 19.92 0.26 12.75
C ASP A 143 21.23 0.67 12.10
N GLU A 144 22.26 0.96 12.92
CA GLU A 144 23.63 1.28 12.50
C GLU A 144 24.36 0.01 11.99
N GLY A 145 23.88 -0.60 10.91
CA GLY A 145 24.59 -1.73 10.29
C GLY A 145 23.82 -2.54 9.25
N SER A 146 22.49 -2.56 9.31
CA SER A 146 21.65 -3.36 8.40
C SER A 146 21.28 -2.64 7.11
N PHE A 147 21.45 -1.31 7.06
CA PHE A 147 21.21 -0.49 5.89
C PHE A 147 22.57 -0.08 5.30
N HIS A 148 22.95 -0.74 4.20
CA HIS A 148 24.27 -0.58 3.60
C HIS A 148 24.55 0.86 3.12
N GLU A 149 25.83 1.25 3.17
CA GLU A 149 26.33 2.52 2.60
C GLU A 149 25.87 2.71 1.15
N ALA A 150 25.69 3.98 0.76
CA ALA A 150 25.32 4.40 -0.58
C ALA A 150 26.09 3.65 -1.70
N GLY A 151 25.36 2.85 -2.48
CA GLY A 151 25.89 2.15 -3.66
C GLY A 151 26.00 0.62 -3.54
N THR A 152 25.71 0.04 -2.38
CA THR A 152 25.61 -1.41 -2.19
C THR A 152 24.17 -1.83 -1.89
N HIS A 153 23.47 -2.38 -2.90
CA HIS A 153 22.17 -3.05 -2.75
C HIS A 153 22.36 -4.51 -2.34
N PRO A 154 21.42 -5.16 -1.60
CA PRO A 154 20.10 -4.71 -1.09
C PRO A 154 20.01 -4.51 0.44
N VAL A 155 18.93 -3.91 0.96
CA VAL A 155 18.61 -3.92 2.40
C VAL A 155 18.20 -5.32 2.84
N GLU A 156 18.65 -5.77 4.01
CA GLU A 156 18.32 -7.09 4.53
C GLU A 156 16.82 -7.21 4.87
N CYS A 157 16.13 -8.09 4.14
CA CYS A 157 14.71 -8.38 4.34
C CYS A 157 14.36 -9.75 3.75
N ASP A 158 13.20 -10.28 4.12
CA ASP A 158 12.61 -11.43 3.44
C ASP A 158 12.20 -11.04 2.00
N GLU A 159 12.82 -11.66 0.99
CA GLU A 159 12.60 -11.32 -0.44
C GLU A 159 11.13 -11.44 -0.86
N ALA A 160 10.38 -12.35 -0.23
CA ALA A 160 8.99 -12.57 -0.56
C ALA A 160 8.08 -11.51 0.05
N THR A 161 8.29 -11.13 1.31
CA THR A 161 7.33 -10.36 2.10
C THR A 161 7.79 -8.95 2.39
N GLY A 162 9.07 -8.66 2.15
CA GLY A 162 9.73 -7.39 2.43
C GLY A 162 9.92 -7.12 3.92
N ARG A 163 9.60 -8.07 4.81
CA ARG A 163 9.79 -7.91 6.26
C ARG A 163 11.26 -7.74 6.60
N THR A 164 11.56 -6.75 7.42
CA THR A 164 12.90 -6.55 7.99
C THR A 164 12.98 -7.16 9.39
N ALA A 165 14.13 -7.07 10.03
CA ALA A 165 14.28 -7.42 11.45
C ALA A 165 13.56 -6.43 12.38
N ILE A 166 13.20 -5.24 11.89
CA ILE A 166 12.52 -4.20 12.63
C ILE A 166 11.02 -4.35 12.39
N ASP A 167 10.28 -4.62 13.46
CA ASP A 167 8.83 -4.79 13.39
C ASP A 167 8.16 -3.48 12.92
N GLY A 168 7.18 -3.59 12.03
CA GLY A 168 6.55 -2.46 11.33
C GLY A 168 7.37 -1.85 10.18
N LEU A 169 8.63 -2.23 9.95
CA LEU A 169 9.44 -1.77 8.83
C LEU A 169 9.51 -2.83 7.72
N TYR A 170 9.13 -2.41 6.52
CA TYR A 170 9.13 -3.23 5.31
C TYR A 170 9.93 -2.58 4.19
N VAL A 171 10.43 -3.39 3.26
CA VAL A 171 11.17 -2.95 2.08
C VAL A 171 10.52 -3.47 0.82
N ALA A 172 10.36 -2.62 -0.21
CA ALA A 172 9.69 -2.99 -1.45
C ALA A 172 10.45 -2.60 -2.72
N GLY A 173 10.40 -3.47 -3.72
CA GLY A 173 10.93 -3.19 -5.06
C GLY A 173 12.45 -3.35 -5.11
N TRP A 174 13.14 -2.42 -5.75
CA TRP A 174 14.59 -2.51 -5.94
C TRP A 174 15.32 -2.66 -4.60
N LEU A 175 14.90 -1.92 -3.58
CA LEU A 175 15.61 -1.87 -2.30
C LEU A 175 15.69 -3.23 -1.58
N SER A 176 14.74 -4.14 -1.83
CA SER A 176 14.75 -5.52 -1.28
C SER A 176 15.62 -6.50 -2.06
N GLY A 177 16.27 -6.06 -3.15
CA GLY A 177 16.98 -6.93 -4.09
C GLY A 177 16.07 -7.56 -5.15
N SER A 178 14.77 -7.23 -5.16
CA SER A 178 13.83 -7.71 -6.18
C SER A 178 14.32 -7.35 -7.59
N PRO A 179 14.19 -8.25 -8.60
CA PRO A 179 14.65 -7.96 -9.95
C PRO A 179 14.07 -6.67 -10.54
N HIS A 180 14.93 -5.84 -11.16
CA HIS A 180 14.59 -4.48 -11.58
C HIS A 180 13.72 -4.45 -12.85
N GLN A 181 12.45 -4.83 -12.74
CA GLN A 181 11.45 -4.70 -13.80
C GLN A 181 10.17 -4.09 -13.24
N VAL A 182 9.56 -3.17 -13.99
CA VAL A 182 8.41 -2.38 -13.51
C VAL A 182 7.27 -3.25 -12.99
N ILE A 183 6.91 -4.31 -13.72
CA ILE A 183 5.84 -5.23 -13.32
C ILE A 183 6.21 -6.09 -12.11
N ILE A 184 7.50 -6.46 -11.98
CA ILE A 184 8.00 -7.22 -10.83
C ILE A 184 7.98 -6.34 -9.58
N CYS A 185 8.49 -5.11 -9.66
CA CYS A 185 8.46 -4.18 -8.54
C CYS A 185 7.03 -3.82 -8.12
N ALA A 186 6.11 -3.63 -9.08
CA ALA A 186 4.69 -3.42 -8.76
C ALA A 186 4.11 -4.63 -8.00
N GLY A 187 4.31 -5.85 -8.52
CA GLY A 187 3.86 -7.07 -7.86
C GLY A 187 4.48 -7.28 -6.48
N HIS A 188 5.76 -6.96 -6.32
CA HIS A 188 6.44 -6.99 -5.02
C HIS A 188 5.85 -5.96 -4.06
N GLY A 189 5.57 -4.73 -4.51
CA GLY A 189 4.90 -3.71 -3.70
C GLY A 189 3.54 -4.17 -3.16
N ALA A 190 2.71 -4.76 -4.02
CA ALA A 190 1.45 -5.37 -3.60
C ALA A 190 1.66 -6.51 -2.58
N ARG A 191 2.67 -7.37 -2.80
CA ARG A 191 2.97 -8.48 -1.88
C ARG A 191 3.44 -8.00 -0.51
N VAL A 192 4.25 -6.94 -0.46
CA VAL A 192 4.70 -6.31 0.78
C VAL A 192 3.53 -5.66 1.53
N ALA A 193 2.66 -4.93 0.84
CA ALA A 193 1.44 -4.39 1.46
C ALA A 193 0.55 -5.50 2.05
N LYS A 194 0.42 -6.63 1.36
CA LYS A 194 -0.31 -7.80 1.91
C LYS A 194 0.37 -8.41 3.13
N ALA A 195 1.70 -8.43 3.19
CA ALA A 195 2.45 -8.89 4.36
C ALA A 195 2.22 -7.96 5.56
N LEU A 196 2.29 -6.65 5.35
CA LEU A 196 1.96 -5.64 6.36
C LEU A 196 0.54 -5.82 6.89
N ILE A 197 -0.46 -5.95 6.00
CA ILE A 197 -1.86 -6.19 6.40
C ILE A 197 -2.00 -7.49 7.22
N HIS A 198 -1.30 -8.55 6.82
CA HIS A 198 -1.30 -9.81 7.56
C HIS A 198 -0.70 -9.63 8.97
N ASP A 199 0.43 -8.96 9.10
CA ASP A 199 1.05 -8.68 10.41
C ASP A 199 0.16 -7.82 11.30
N TYR A 200 -0.43 -6.75 10.73
CA TYR A 200 -1.40 -5.91 11.43
C TYR A 200 -2.56 -6.74 11.99
N ARG A 201 -3.09 -7.68 11.19
CA ARG A 201 -4.19 -8.56 11.62
C ARG A 201 -3.75 -9.53 12.70
N MET A 202 -2.57 -10.13 12.57
CA MET A 202 -2.01 -11.00 13.61
C MET A 202 -1.87 -10.24 14.94
N ASN A 203 -1.39 -8.99 14.88
CA ASN A 203 -1.26 -8.10 16.02
C ASN A 203 -2.63 -7.66 16.59
N ASP A 204 -3.66 -7.52 15.75
CA ASP A 204 -5.06 -7.33 16.18
C ASP A 204 -5.72 -8.64 16.64
N GLY A 205 -4.95 -9.72 16.83
CA GLY A 205 -5.39 -10.97 17.42
C GLY A 205 -6.07 -11.92 16.43
N PHE A 206 -5.97 -11.73 15.12
CA PHE A 206 -6.35 -12.76 14.16
C PHE A 206 -5.38 -13.95 14.27
N TRP A 207 -5.80 -15.16 13.87
CA TRP A 207 -4.90 -16.30 13.70
C TRP A 207 -4.56 -16.50 12.22
N GLU A 208 -3.55 -17.32 11.95
CA GLU A 208 -2.86 -17.39 10.64
C GLU A 208 -3.81 -17.51 9.43
N GLU A 209 -4.78 -18.44 9.48
CA GLU A 209 -5.67 -18.68 8.34
C GLU A 209 -6.63 -17.51 8.06
N VAL A 210 -7.12 -16.84 9.11
CA VAL A 210 -8.07 -15.74 8.98
C VAL A 210 -7.39 -14.37 8.85
N ALA A 211 -6.12 -14.26 9.23
CA ALA A 211 -5.30 -13.08 9.00
C ALA A 211 -5.01 -12.85 7.51
N LYS A 212 -5.07 -13.90 6.67
CA LYS A 212 -4.89 -13.79 5.22
C LYS A 212 -5.96 -12.89 4.59
N TYR A 213 -5.53 -11.74 4.07
CA TYR A 213 -6.40 -10.76 3.42
C TYR A 213 -6.60 -11.03 1.93
N TRP A 214 -7.86 -10.88 1.49
CA TRP A 214 -8.30 -11.01 0.11
C TRP A 214 -9.01 -9.74 -0.32
N ASP A 215 -8.56 -9.14 -1.42
CA ASP A 215 -9.07 -7.86 -1.91
C ASP A 215 -9.78 -8.05 -3.26
N TRP A 216 -10.91 -8.75 -3.24
CA TRP A 216 -11.70 -9.05 -4.43
C TRP A 216 -13.12 -8.50 -4.30
N GLN A 217 -13.53 -7.65 -5.23
CA GLN A 217 -14.87 -7.07 -5.23
C GLN A 217 -15.87 -8.00 -5.92
N VAL A 218 -17.10 -8.05 -5.41
CA VAL A 218 -18.19 -8.90 -5.93
C VAL A 218 -19.45 -8.09 -6.20
N GLU A 219 -20.41 -8.69 -6.91
CA GLU A 219 -21.71 -8.07 -7.18
C GLU A 219 -22.54 -7.92 -5.90
N GLY A 220 -23.26 -6.79 -5.78
CA GLY A 220 -24.19 -6.55 -4.68
C GLY A 220 -25.25 -7.66 -4.54
N GLY A 221 -25.37 -8.21 -3.33
CA GLY A 221 -26.25 -9.33 -3.02
C GLY A 221 -25.55 -10.70 -3.09
N THR A 222 -24.25 -10.76 -3.42
CA THR A 222 -23.45 -12.00 -3.35
C THR A 222 -23.29 -12.49 -1.90
N TYR A 223 -23.21 -11.56 -0.94
CA TYR A 223 -23.02 -11.85 0.48
C TYR A 223 -24.15 -11.26 1.33
N GLY A 224 -24.34 -11.82 2.52
CA GLY A 224 -25.23 -11.27 3.56
C GLY A 224 -26.53 -12.05 3.81
N ASP A 225 -26.83 -13.09 3.03
CA ASP A 225 -27.96 -13.96 3.34
C ASP A 225 -27.65 -14.94 4.50
N GLU A 226 -28.68 -15.61 5.03
CA GLU A 226 -28.53 -16.53 6.17
C GLU A 226 -27.62 -17.73 5.85
N SER A 227 -27.66 -18.23 4.62
CA SER A 227 -26.83 -19.36 4.19
C SER A 227 -25.36 -18.97 4.15
N TRP A 228 -25.06 -17.77 3.67
CA TRP A 228 -23.73 -17.20 3.64
C TRP A 228 -23.23 -16.91 5.06
N ARG A 229 -24.06 -16.35 5.95
CA ARG A 229 -23.65 -16.09 7.34
C ARG A 229 -23.25 -17.38 8.04
N LYS A 230 -24.06 -18.43 7.87
CA LYS A 230 -23.74 -19.77 8.39
C LYS A 230 -22.45 -20.32 7.79
N HIS A 231 -22.22 -20.13 6.49
CA HIS A 231 -20.97 -20.56 5.86
C HIS A 231 -19.74 -19.84 6.44
N ILE A 232 -19.85 -18.55 6.77
CA ILE A 232 -18.77 -17.82 7.46
C ILE A 232 -18.52 -18.43 8.83
N ASP A 233 -19.55 -18.69 9.63
CA ASP A 233 -19.41 -19.27 10.96
C ASP A 233 -18.75 -20.67 10.90
N ASP A 234 -19.24 -21.54 10.00
CA ASP A 234 -18.69 -22.87 9.77
C ASP A 234 -17.22 -22.81 9.28
N TRP A 235 -16.89 -21.84 8.42
CA TRP A 235 -15.53 -21.63 7.93
C TRP A 235 -14.61 -21.15 9.05
N ILE A 236 -15.00 -20.15 9.84
CA ILE A 236 -14.21 -19.64 10.97
C ILE A 236 -13.88 -20.79 11.93
N GLU A 237 -14.88 -21.58 12.32
CA GLU A 237 -14.69 -22.73 13.20
C GLU A 237 -13.68 -23.73 12.61
N SER A 238 -13.75 -24.00 11.31
CA SER A 238 -12.83 -24.91 10.63
C SER A 238 -11.38 -24.41 10.51
N THR A 239 -11.16 -23.11 10.71
CA THR A 239 -9.82 -22.48 10.60
C THR A 239 -9.12 -22.31 11.94
N ILE A 240 -9.80 -22.57 13.07
CA ILE A 240 -9.18 -22.47 14.40
C ILE A 240 -8.07 -23.53 14.48
N PRO A 241 -6.83 -23.15 14.86
CA PRO A 241 -5.73 -24.12 15.00
C PRO A 241 -6.04 -25.18 16.05
N GLU A 242 -5.70 -26.45 15.76
CA GLU A 242 -6.00 -27.58 16.66
C GLU A 242 -5.33 -27.46 18.05
N ASP A 243 -4.22 -26.73 18.12
CA ASP A 243 -3.40 -26.52 19.31
C ASP A 243 -3.65 -25.18 20.03
N GLU A 244 -4.54 -24.33 19.50
CA GLU A 244 -4.85 -23.02 20.07
C GLU A 244 -6.26 -22.99 20.70
N THR A 245 -6.35 -22.48 21.93
CA THR A 245 -7.65 -22.21 22.56
C THR A 245 -8.04 -20.76 22.29
N VAL A 246 -8.96 -20.54 21.36
CA VAL A 246 -9.53 -19.21 21.05
C VAL A 246 -10.72 -18.95 21.98
N SER A 247 -10.74 -17.80 22.68
CA SER A 247 -11.88 -17.42 23.51
C SER A 247 -13.12 -17.12 22.65
N GLU A 248 -14.30 -17.35 23.22
CA GLU A 248 -15.58 -17.03 22.57
C GLU A 248 -15.66 -15.57 22.12
N GLU A 249 -15.23 -14.63 22.97
CA GLU A 249 -15.20 -13.20 22.67
C GLU A 249 -14.27 -12.86 21.50
N ARG A 250 -13.06 -13.46 21.46
CA ARG A 250 -12.11 -13.27 20.36
C ARG A 250 -12.68 -13.82 19.05
N ARG A 251 -13.31 -15.01 19.11
CA ARG A 251 -13.96 -15.63 17.95
C ARG A 251 -15.09 -14.76 17.42
N GLU A 252 -16.01 -14.31 18.27
CA GLU A 252 -17.15 -13.48 17.87
C GLU A 252 -16.69 -12.17 17.22
N ARG A 253 -15.70 -11.49 17.82
CA ARG A 253 -15.12 -10.26 17.27
C ARG A 253 -14.51 -10.48 15.88
N ILE A 254 -13.70 -11.52 15.70
CA ILE A 254 -13.04 -11.81 14.42
C ILE A 254 -14.06 -12.21 13.36
N THR A 255 -15.04 -13.04 13.73
CA THR A 255 -16.15 -13.41 12.85
C THR A 255 -16.90 -12.17 12.37
N GLU A 256 -17.21 -11.22 13.25
CA GLU A 256 -17.92 -9.99 12.87
C GLU A 256 -17.05 -9.05 12.03
N ALA A 257 -15.75 -8.95 12.32
CA ALA A 257 -14.81 -8.18 11.52
C ALA A 257 -14.74 -8.72 10.08
N ILE A 258 -14.62 -10.04 9.90
CA ILE A 258 -14.58 -10.68 8.58
C ILE A 258 -15.92 -10.58 7.85
N THR A 259 -17.03 -10.70 8.60
CA THR A 259 -18.37 -10.52 8.05
C THR A 259 -18.53 -9.11 7.48
N THR A 260 -18.18 -8.10 8.29
CA THR A 260 -18.23 -6.67 7.89
C THR A 260 -17.35 -6.40 6.68
N GLU A 261 -16.11 -6.89 6.70
CA GLU A 261 -15.19 -6.75 5.57
C GLU A 261 -15.76 -7.33 4.27
N ARG A 262 -16.22 -8.58 4.31
CA ARG A 262 -16.74 -9.24 3.10
C ARG A 262 -17.97 -8.52 2.57
N LEU A 263 -18.86 -8.04 3.45
CA LEU A 263 -19.99 -7.22 3.04
C LEU A 263 -19.52 -5.92 2.35
N GLY A 264 -18.42 -5.33 2.80
CA GLY A 264 -17.79 -4.16 2.19
C GLY A 264 -17.18 -4.39 0.79
N PHE A 265 -16.92 -5.63 0.40
CA PHE A 265 -16.45 -5.96 -0.96
C PHE A 265 -17.54 -5.93 -2.03
N GLN A 266 -18.80 -5.82 -1.62
CA GLN A 266 -19.92 -5.79 -2.54
C GLN A 266 -20.03 -4.42 -3.20
N LEU A 267 -20.08 -4.41 -4.54
CA LEU A 267 -20.33 -3.20 -5.33
C LEU A 267 -21.73 -3.23 -5.93
N SER A 268 -22.40 -2.08 -5.86
CA SER A 268 -23.58 -1.86 -6.69
C SER A 268 -23.20 -1.74 -8.17
N ASP A 269 -24.16 -2.01 -9.04
CA ASP A 269 -24.02 -1.84 -10.49
C ASP A 269 -23.67 -0.40 -10.89
N GLU A 270 -24.15 0.59 -10.13
CA GLU A 270 -23.86 2.00 -10.39
C GLU A 270 -22.44 2.36 -10.00
N GLU A 271 -21.97 1.93 -8.83
CA GLU A 271 -20.58 2.12 -8.40
C GLU A 271 -19.61 1.44 -9.36
N ARG A 272 -19.89 0.21 -9.79
CA ARG A 272 -19.07 -0.50 -10.80
C ARG A 272 -18.96 0.31 -12.10
N LYS A 273 -20.08 0.84 -12.59
CA LYS A 273 -20.11 1.67 -13.81
C LYS A 273 -19.37 2.99 -13.60
N GLN A 274 -19.50 3.62 -12.44
CA GLN A 274 -18.82 4.87 -12.12
C GLN A 274 -17.31 4.67 -12.05
N ARG A 275 -16.84 3.67 -11.30
CA ARG A 275 -15.40 3.29 -11.25
C ARG A 275 -14.83 3.00 -12.64
N THR A 276 -15.61 2.32 -13.49
CA THR A 276 -15.21 2.07 -14.89
C THR A 276 -15.05 3.38 -15.68
N LYS A 277 -16.00 4.33 -15.54
CA LYS A 277 -15.93 5.64 -16.20
C LYS A 277 -14.74 6.46 -15.69
N ASP A 278 -14.50 6.47 -14.38
CA ASP A 278 -13.39 7.21 -13.77
C ASP A 278 -12.04 6.66 -14.24
N GLY A 279 -11.88 5.33 -14.28
CA GLY A 279 -10.69 4.69 -14.83
C GLY A 279 -10.47 5.03 -16.32
N GLN A 280 -11.54 5.08 -17.12
CA GLN A 280 -11.45 5.54 -18.51
C GLN A 280 -11.08 7.02 -18.63
N ALA A 281 -11.57 7.87 -17.72
CA ALA A 281 -11.24 9.29 -17.69
C ALA A 281 -9.75 9.50 -17.34
N LEU A 282 -9.24 8.79 -16.34
CA LEU A 282 -7.82 8.83 -15.95
C LEU A 282 -6.90 8.39 -17.10
N ILE A 283 -7.27 7.32 -17.81
CA ILE A 283 -6.57 6.88 -19.03
C ILE A 283 -6.60 7.97 -20.10
N ARG A 284 -7.77 8.57 -20.36
CA ARG A 284 -7.90 9.61 -21.39
C ARG A 284 -7.03 10.81 -21.09
N GLU A 285 -7.06 11.28 -19.85
CA GLU A 285 -6.30 12.44 -19.36
C GLU A 285 -4.79 12.28 -19.56
N HIS A 286 -4.25 11.07 -19.31
CA HIS A 286 -2.81 10.86 -19.30
C HIS A 286 -2.26 10.13 -20.54
N LEU A 287 -3.09 9.49 -21.36
CA LEU A 287 -2.66 8.75 -22.56
C LEU A 287 -3.23 9.25 -23.88
N LEU A 288 -4.45 9.78 -23.91
CA LEU A 288 -5.15 10.05 -25.19
C LEU A 288 -5.19 11.53 -25.55
N ASP A 289 -5.36 12.41 -24.56
CA ASP A 289 -5.43 13.86 -24.78
C ASP A 289 -4.04 14.54 -24.72
N ALA A 290 -2.98 13.77 -24.49
CA ALA A 290 -1.59 14.20 -24.57
C ALA A 290 -1.09 14.24 -26.02
N ASN A 291 -1.67 15.12 -26.86
CA ASN A 291 -1.35 15.34 -28.28
C ASN A 291 -1.29 14.05 -29.15
N PRO A 292 -2.20 13.86 -30.12
CA PRO A 292 -2.10 12.71 -31.02
C PRO A 292 -0.76 12.76 -31.75
N MET A 293 0.12 11.78 -31.49
CA MET A 293 1.33 11.60 -32.27
C MET A 293 0.92 11.52 -33.74
N GLN A 294 1.43 12.47 -34.52
CA GLN A 294 1.40 12.37 -35.97
C GLN A 294 1.99 11.03 -36.36
N THR A 295 1.23 10.32 -37.17
CA THR A 295 1.55 9.02 -37.75
C THR A 295 2.94 9.06 -38.38
N TYR A 296 3.92 8.40 -37.76
CA TYR A 296 5.16 8.04 -38.44
C TYR A 296 4.88 6.75 -39.24
N LYS A 297 5.06 6.88 -40.56
CA LYS A 297 5.01 5.79 -41.54
C LYS A 297 6.15 4.79 -41.34
#